data_AF-A0A1I1JGL9-F1
#
_entry.id   AF-A0A1I1JGL9-F1
#
_cell.length_a   1.000
_cell.length_b   1.000
_cell.length_c   1.000
_cell.angle_alpha   90.00
_cell.angle_beta   90.00
_cell.angle_gamma   90.00
#
_symmetry.space_group_name_H-M   'P 1'
#
loop_
_entity.id
_entity.type
_entity.pdbx_description
1 polymer ?
#
loop_
_entity_poly.entity_id
_entity_poly.type
_entity_poly.pdbx_seq_one_letter_code
_entity_poly.pdbx_strand_id
1 'polypeptide(L)'
;MIVCSCNVLSCRQIKGTIAPDGSGPRTAGEAYDCLGCSPDCGRCAREVRSLLAEARAACASQCHSCASHNVECAVHVSVGLMMAAIEENDDRVAA
;
A
#
# COMPACT_ATOMS: atom_id res chain seq x y z
N MET A 1 -12.80 -5.92 10.76
CA MET A 1 -14.13 -6.20 10.17
C MET A 1 -13.99 -7.19 9.03
N ILE A 2 -14.84 -8.22 8.99
CA ILE A 2 -14.97 -9.12 7.82
C ILE A 2 -15.82 -8.42 6.76
N VAL A 3 -15.36 -8.45 5.52
CA VAL A 3 -15.96 -7.76 4.36
C VAL A 3 -16.58 -8.77 3.41
N CYS A 4 -15.92 -9.91 3.19
CA CYS A 4 -16.44 -10.99 2.35
C CYS A 4 -16.61 -12.25 3.19
N SER A 5 -17.85 -12.71 3.38
CA SER A 5 -18.12 -13.96 4.10
C SER A 5 -17.77 -15.21 3.27
N CYS A 6 -17.97 -15.18 1.95
CA CYS A 6 -17.69 -16.32 1.06
C CYS A 6 -16.22 -16.73 1.09
N ASN A 7 -15.33 -15.73 1.03
CA ASN A 7 -13.88 -15.92 1.00
C ASN A 7 -13.21 -15.60 2.35
N VAL A 8 -14.01 -15.33 3.39
CA VAL A 8 -13.56 -14.96 4.75
C VAL A 8 -12.48 -13.86 4.73
N LEU A 9 -12.71 -12.81 3.95
CA LEU A 9 -11.75 -11.72 3.79
C LEU A 9 -12.08 -10.56 4.72
N SER A 10 -11.06 -10.09 5.42
CA SER A 10 -11.10 -8.93 6.30
C SER A 10 -10.75 -7.63 5.58
N CYS A 11 -11.20 -6.51 6.13
CA CYS A 11 -10.84 -5.16 5.69
C CYS A 11 -9.30 -4.98 5.60
N ARG A 12 -8.54 -5.52 6.57
CA ARG A 12 -7.08 -5.46 6.55
C ARG A 12 -6.49 -6.21 5.36
N GLN A 13 -6.98 -7.40 5.05
CA GLN A 13 -6.52 -8.17 3.88
C GLN A 13 -6.81 -7.42 2.58
N ILE A 14 -8.02 -6.84 2.45
CA ILE A 14 -8.37 -6.04 1.26
C ILE A 14 -7.45 -4.82 1.13
N LYS A 15 -7.31 -4.02 2.21
CA LYS A 15 -6.46 -2.81 2.18
C LYS A 15 -4.99 -3.15 1.97
N GLY A 16 -4.51 -4.28 2.49
CA GLY A 16 -3.14 -4.76 2.34
C GLY A 16 -2.76 -5.18 0.91
N THR A 17 -3.72 -5.26 -0.01
CA THR A 17 -3.43 -5.43 -1.45
C THR A 17 -2.92 -4.15 -2.12
N ILE A 18 -3.07 -3.00 -1.48
CA ILE A 18 -2.54 -1.71 -1.95
C ILE A 18 -1.13 -1.54 -1.39
N ALA A 19 -0.18 -1.35 -2.28
CA ALA A 19 1.21 -1.08 -1.94
C ALA A 19 1.38 0.33 -1.34
N PRO A 20 2.49 0.60 -0.62
CA PRO A 20 2.72 1.89 0.03
C PRO A 20 2.74 3.09 -0.92
N ASP A 21 3.10 2.88 -2.19
CA ASP A 21 3.08 3.87 -3.27
C ASP A 21 1.67 4.12 -3.85
N GLY A 22 0.65 3.42 -3.35
CA GLY A 22 -0.73 3.49 -3.83
C GLY A 22 -1.03 2.60 -5.05
N SER A 23 -0.05 1.84 -5.54
CA SER A 23 -0.26 0.84 -6.59
C SER A 23 -0.99 -0.40 -6.06
N GLY A 24 -1.62 -1.17 -6.95
CA GLY A 24 -2.42 -2.35 -6.56
C GLY A 24 -3.77 -2.44 -7.28
N PRO A 25 -4.64 -3.38 -6.90
CA PRO A 25 -5.86 -3.73 -7.63
C PRO A 25 -6.88 -2.60 -7.69
N ARG A 26 -7.35 -2.23 -8.88
CA ARG A 26 -8.29 -1.11 -9.09
C ARG A 26 -9.74 -1.53 -8.99
N THR A 27 -9.99 -2.81 -9.17
CA THR A 27 -11.31 -3.43 -9.11
C THR A 27 -11.37 -4.47 -8.00
N ALA A 28 -12.59 -4.84 -7.60
CA ALA A 28 -12.77 -5.91 -6.63
C ALA A 28 -12.28 -7.26 -7.18
N GLY A 29 -12.46 -7.52 -8.49
CA GLY A 29 -11.97 -8.73 -9.16
C GLY A 29 -10.46 -8.88 -8.99
N GLU A 30 -9.71 -7.86 -9.39
CA GLU A 30 -8.25 -7.85 -9.24
C GLU A 30 -7.82 -8.02 -7.77
N ALA A 31 -8.59 -7.48 -6.81
CA ALA A 31 -8.28 -7.67 -5.40
C ALA A 31 -8.47 -9.12 -4.95
N TYR A 32 -9.49 -9.82 -5.46
CA TYR A 32 -9.65 -11.25 -5.22
C TYR A 32 -8.53 -12.06 -5.90
N ASP A 33 -8.16 -11.72 -7.14
CA ASP A 33 -7.06 -12.35 -7.86
C ASP A 33 -5.72 -12.18 -7.11
N CYS A 34 -5.42 -10.96 -6.63
CA CYS A 34 -4.25 -10.68 -5.78
C CYS A 34 -4.24 -11.51 -4.49
N LEU A 35 -5.40 -11.87 -3.96
CA LEU A 35 -5.55 -12.70 -2.76
C LEU A 35 -5.64 -14.20 -3.07
N GLY A 36 -5.56 -14.59 -4.34
CA GLY A 36 -5.61 -15.99 -4.78
C GLY A 36 -7.00 -16.63 -4.67
N CYS A 37 -8.07 -15.84 -4.82
CA CYS A 37 -9.44 -16.34 -4.75
C CYS A 37 -10.33 -15.73 -5.85
N SER A 38 -11.51 -16.30 -6.06
CA SER A 38 -12.50 -15.78 -7.00
C SER A 38 -13.76 -15.30 -6.26
N PRO A 39 -14.51 -14.32 -6.81
CA PRO A 39 -15.75 -13.86 -6.19
C PRO A 39 -16.88 -14.89 -6.36
N ASP A 40 -17.53 -15.26 -5.26
CA ASP A 40 -18.60 -16.26 -5.27
C ASP A 40 -20.00 -15.64 -5.50
N CYS A 41 -20.42 -14.71 -4.64
CA CYS A 41 -21.73 -14.05 -4.72
C CYS A 41 -21.68 -12.56 -5.10
N GLY A 42 -20.48 -11.97 -5.16
CA GLY A 42 -20.25 -10.56 -5.56
C GLY A 42 -20.82 -9.47 -4.63
N ARG A 43 -21.63 -9.80 -3.61
CA ARG A 43 -22.33 -8.82 -2.75
C ARG A 43 -21.41 -7.80 -2.06
N CYS A 44 -20.19 -8.22 -1.73
CA CYS A 44 -19.19 -7.38 -1.07
C CYS A 44 -18.37 -6.52 -2.05
N ALA A 45 -18.56 -6.64 -3.37
CA ALA A 45 -17.71 -5.96 -4.36
C ALA A 45 -17.74 -4.43 -4.25
N ARG A 46 -18.89 -3.84 -3.89
CA ARG A 46 -18.99 -2.39 -3.68
C ARG A 46 -18.19 -1.92 -2.45
N GLU A 47 -18.27 -2.69 -1.37
CA GLU A 47 -17.50 -2.42 -0.14
C GLU A 47 -16.00 -2.58 -0.40
N VAL A 48 -15.59 -3.65 -1.09
CA VAL A 48 -14.19 -3.86 -1.49
C VAL A 48 -13.66 -2.67 -2.29
N ARG A 49 -14.42 -2.15 -3.26
CA ARG A 49 -14.02 -0.95 -4.01
C ARG A 49 -13.86 0.29 -3.12
N SER A 50 -14.75 0.49 -2.15
CA SER A 50 -14.63 1.58 -1.18
C SER A 50 -13.32 1.45 -0.39
N LEU A 51 -13.04 0.26 0.13
CA LEU A 51 -11.84 0.01 0.93
C LEU A 51 -10.55 0.20 0.13
N LEU A 52 -10.55 -0.19 -1.16
CA LEU A 52 -9.43 0.05 -2.07
C LEU A 52 -9.23 1.54 -2.38
N ALA A 53 -10.31 2.31 -2.49
CA ALA A 53 -10.25 3.76 -2.67
C ALA A 53 -9.76 4.45 -1.39
N GLU A 54 -10.27 4.03 -0.23
CA GLU A 54 -9.83 4.51 1.09
C GLU A 54 -8.34 4.24 1.33
N ALA A 55 -7.86 3.04 1.00
CA ALA A 55 -6.45 2.69 1.14
C ALA A 55 -5.55 3.60 0.29
N ARG A 56 -5.94 3.85 -0.97
CA ARG A 56 -5.22 4.80 -1.84
C ARG A 56 -5.29 6.24 -1.34
N ALA A 57 -6.47 6.67 -0.89
CA ALA A 57 -6.64 8.00 -0.33
C ALA A 57 -5.79 8.18 0.93
N ALA A 58 -5.65 7.14 1.76
CA ALA A 58 -4.76 7.14 2.91
C ALA A 58 -3.28 7.24 2.49
N CYS A 59 -2.84 6.58 1.41
CA CYS A 59 -1.50 6.78 0.85
C CYS A 59 -1.30 8.23 0.37
N ALA A 60 -2.31 8.84 -0.25
CA ALA A 60 -2.25 10.22 -0.72
C ALA A 60 -2.31 11.26 0.42
N SER A 61 -3.09 11.02 1.48
CA SER A 61 -3.35 11.95 2.57
C SER A 61 -2.33 11.89 3.72
N GLN A 62 -1.60 10.78 3.87
CA GLN A 62 -0.46 10.68 4.79
C GLN A 62 0.72 11.60 4.38
N CYS A 63 0.59 12.33 3.27
CA CYS A 63 1.53 13.36 2.81
C CYS A 63 1.12 14.79 3.24
N HIS A 64 0.47 14.98 4.41
CA HIS A 64 -0.10 16.28 4.78
C HIS A 64 0.91 17.37 5.17
N SER A 65 2.16 17.03 5.51
CA SER A 65 3.23 18.03 5.78
C SER A 65 4.04 18.41 4.53
N CYS A 66 3.67 17.91 3.36
CA CYS A 66 4.40 18.07 2.11
C CYS A 66 3.67 19.06 1.19
N ALA A 67 3.61 20.32 1.59
CA ALA A 67 3.20 21.41 0.70
C ALA A 67 4.13 21.53 -0.52
N SER A 68 5.38 21.08 -0.35
CA SER A 68 6.29 20.68 -1.41
C SER A 68 6.52 19.18 -1.25
N HIS A 69 6.29 18.39 -2.29
CA HIS A 69 6.39 16.94 -2.29
C HIS A 69 7.60 16.35 -1.51
N ASN A 70 7.32 15.88 -0.28
CA ASN A 70 7.77 14.62 0.34
C ASN A 70 9.06 14.68 1.24
N VAL A 71 9.05 13.93 2.38
CA VAL A 71 10.11 13.11 3.06
C VAL A 71 9.47 12.02 3.94
N GLU A 72 8.88 10.99 3.33
CA GLU A 72 8.75 9.56 3.77
C GLU A 72 7.60 8.79 3.06
N CYS A 73 7.20 9.21 1.86
CA CYS A 73 6.73 8.25 0.84
C CYS A 73 7.93 7.44 0.32
N ALA A 74 7.70 6.34 -0.41
CA ALA A 74 8.75 5.43 -0.92
C ALA A 74 10.01 6.14 -1.48
N VAL A 75 9.87 7.34 -2.05
CA VAL A 75 10.94 8.22 -2.51
C VAL A 75 11.95 8.61 -1.41
N HIS A 76 11.55 8.71 -0.15
CA HIS A 76 12.39 9.22 0.93
C HIS A 76 12.91 8.18 1.89
N VAL A 77 12.24 7.04 1.98
CA VAL A 77 12.88 5.83 2.47
C VAL A 77 14.01 5.43 1.51
N SER A 78 13.82 5.59 0.18
CA SER A 78 14.88 5.33 -0.81
C SER A 78 16.05 6.33 -0.71
N VAL A 79 15.77 7.63 -0.57
CA VAL A 79 16.83 8.64 -0.38
C VAL A 79 17.53 8.48 0.98
N GLY A 80 16.82 8.14 2.06
CA GLY A 80 17.41 7.84 3.37
C GLY A 80 18.32 6.61 3.34
N LEU A 81 17.91 5.54 2.65
CA LEU A 81 18.75 4.35 2.43
C LEU A 81 19.99 4.64 1.56
N MET A 82 19.86 5.51 0.55
CA MET A 82 21.00 5.93 -0.27
C MET A 82 21.99 6.81 0.49
N MET A 83 21.53 7.72 1.35
CA MET A 83 22.41 8.55 2.18
C MET A 83 23.13 7.71 3.26
N ALA A 84 22.43 6.76 3.89
CA ALA A 84 23.03 5.83 4.85
C ALA A 84 24.11 4.93 4.24
N ALA A 85 23.97 4.57 2.96
CA ALA A 85 24.98 3.80 2.23
C ALA A 85 26.26 4.60 1.91
N ILE A 86 26.21 5.94 1.91
CA ILE A 86 27.39 6.80 1.73
C ILE A 86 28.17 6.91 3.03
N GLU A 87 27.48 6.99 4.18
CA GLU A 87 28.10 7.04 5.51
C GLU A 87 28.91 5.75 5.80
N GLU A 88 28.40 4.58 5.42
CA GLU A 88 29.10 3.29 5.61
C GLU A 88 30.34 3.10 4.69
N ASN A 89 30.44 3.88 3.60
CA ASN A 89 31.60 3.88 2.72
C ASN A 89 32.71 4.85 3.20
N ASP A 90 32.37 5.87 3.98
CA ASP A 90 33.33 6.81 4.58
C ASP A 90 34.14 6.14 5.71
N ASP A 91 33.47 5.33 6.55
CA ASP A 91 34.12 4.54 7.62
C ASP A 91 35.09 3.46 7.11
N ARG A 92 34.89 2.96 5.87
CA ARG A 92 35.79 1.98 5.22
C ARG A 92 37.00 2.60 4.53
N VAL A 93 36.98 3.91 4.28
CA VAL A 93 38.10 4.64 3.67
C VAL A 93 39.00 5.27 4.74
N ALA A 94 38.51 5.38 5.97
CA ALA A 94 39.24 5.92 7.12
C ALA A 94 40.01 4.88 7.99
N ALA A 95 39.95 3.58 7.64
CA ALA A 95 40.65 2.47 8.33
C ALA A 95 41.79 1.89 7.49
#